data_AF-A0A7V5Q0W2-F1
#
_entry.id   AF-A0A7V5Q0W2-F1
#
_cell.length_a   1.000
_cell.length_b   1.000
_cell.length_c   1.000
_cell.angle_alpha   90.00
_cell.angle_beta   90.00
_cell.angle_gamma   90.00
#
_symmetry.space_group_name_H-M   'P 1'
#
loop_
_entity.id
_entity.type
_entity.pdbx_description
1 polymer ?
#
loop_
_entity_poly.entity_id
_entity_poly.type
_entity_poly.pdbx_seq_one_letter_code
_entity_poly.pdbx_strand_id
1 'polypeptide(L)'
;MSTAEDELRDFAAFVQGRIARGEAEKLGLAELFDLWMLENLTESERATNVAAINASINDYMKGERGTPAGEHSQELRQRYGLNHE
;
A
#
# COMPACT_ATOMS: atom_id res chain seq x y z
N MET A 1 -2.25 16.45 14.66
CA MET A 1 -3.03 15.36 14.06
C MET A 1 -4.05 16.00 13.15
N SER A 2 -4.13 15.55 11.90
CA SER A 2 -5.19 16.00 11.00
C SER A 2 -6.53 15.44 11.48
N THR A 3 -7.62 16.18 11.28
CA THR A 3 -8.96 15.62 11.49
C THR A 3 -9.44 14.93 10.21
N ALA A 4 -10.40 14.02 10.33
CA ALA A 4 -11.02 13.41 9.15
C ALA A 4 -11.66 14.46 8.22
N GLU A 5 -12.13 15.59 8.77
CA GLU A 5 -12.66 16.69 7.97
C GLU A 5 -11.57 17.38 7.14
N ASP A 6 -10.38 17.59 7.72
CA ASP A 6 -9.25 18.19 7.02
C ASP A 6 -8.73 17.29 5.90
N GLU A 7 -8.61 15.98 6.16
CA GLU A 7 -8.21 14.98 5.16
C GLU A 7 -9.19 14.89 4.00
N LEU A 8 -10.50 14.91 4.28
CA LEU A 8 -11.52 14.93 3.22
C LEU A 8 -11.47 16.21 2.39
N ARG A 9 -11.19 17.36 3.02
CA ARG A 9 -11.05 18.64 2.33
C ARG A 9 -9.82 18.64 1.43
N ASP A 10 -8.70 18.13 1.92
CA ASP A 10 -7.44 18.03 1.17
C ASP A 10 -7.57 17.07 -0.02
N PHE A 11 -8.22 15.92 0.19
CA PHE A 11 -8.54 14.99 -0.89
C PHE A 11 -9.46 15.62 -1.95
N ALA A 12 -10.49 16.35 -1.52
CA ALA A 12 -11.40 17.03 -2.45
C ALA A 12 -10.67 18.08 -3.30
N ALA A 13 -9.77 18.88 -2.68
CA ALA A 13 -8.95 19.86 -3.38
C ALA A 13 -8.00 19.18 -4.40
N PHE A 14 -7.38 18.06 -4.01
CA PHE A 14 -6.54 17.25 -4.89
C PHE A 14 -7.30 16.77 -6.13
N VAL A 15 -8.49 16.18 -5.93
CA VAL A 15 -9.32 15.67 -7.03
C VAL A 15 -9.78 16.81 -7.95
N GLN A 16 -10.23 17.94 -7.40
CA GLN A 16 -10.63 19.11 -8.19
C GLN A 16 -9.48 19.62 -9.06
N GLY A 17 -8.26 19.69 -8.52
CA GLY A 17 -7.08 20.09 -9.29
C GLY A 17 -6.79 19.17 -10.48
N ARG A 18 -6.96 17.85 -10.30
CA ARG A 18 -6.76 16.86 -11.38
C ARG A 18 -7.87 16.89 -12.43
N ILE A 19 -9.12 17.10 -12.01
CA ILE A 19 -10.25 17.31 -12.93
C ILE A 19 -9.99 18.52 -13.81
N ALA A 20 -9.57 19.65 -13.23
CA ALA A 20 -9.28 20.88 -13.98
C ALA A 20 -8.16 20.69 -15.02
N ARG A 21 -7.24 19.75 -14.81
CA ARG A 21 -6.14 19.40 -15.73
C ARG A 21 -6.49 18.29 -16.73
N GLY A 22 -7.69 17.71 -16.66
CA GLY A 22 -8.09 16.56 -17.49
C GLY A 22 -7.39 15.25 -17.12
N GLU A 23 -6.78 15.16 -15.93
CA GLU A 23 -6.02 13.99 -15.46
C GLU A 23 -6.90 12.95 -14.76
N ALA A 24 -8.15 13.30 -14.42
CA ALA A 24 -9.06 12.47 -13.65
C ALA A 24 -10.08 11.70 -14.50
N GLU A 25 -10.16 11.94 -15.82
CA GLU A 25 -11.24 11.44 -16.69
C GLU A 25 -11.32 9.90 -16.79
N LYS A 26 -10.22 9.21 -16.49
CA LYS A 26 -10.11 7.74 -16.60
C LYS A 26 -9.96 7.03 -15.27
N LEU A 27 -9.90 7.77 -14.15
CA LEU A 27 -9.66 7.20 -12.83
C LEU A 27 -10.98 7.11 -12.06
N GLY A 28 -11.24 5.94 -11.49
CA GLY A 28 -12.28 5.75 -10.49
C GLY A 28 -11.94 6.45 -9.17
N LEU A 29 -12.95 6.60 -8.31
CA LEU A 29 -12.78 7.23 -7.00
C LEU A 29 -11.71 6.54 -6.13
N ALA A 30 -11.69 5.20 -6.15
CA ALA A 30 -10.69 4.42 -5.42
C ALA A 30 -9.26 4.69 -5.92
N GLU A 31 -9.06 4.73 -7.23
CA GLU A 31 -7.76 5.01 -7.84
C GLU A 31 -7.29 6.44 -7.55
N LEU A 32 -8.21 7.42 -7.52
CA LEU A 32 -7.90 8.78 -7.12
C LEU A 32 -7.49 8.87 -5.65
N PHE A 33 -8.14 8.09 -4.79
CA PHE A 33 -7.79 8.02 -3.37
C PHE A 33 -6.42 7.37 -3.16
N ASP A 34 -6.14 6.25 -3.84
CA ASP A 34 -4.83 5.58 -3.80
C ASP A 34 -3.70 6.52 -4.27
N LEU A 35 -3.95 7.27 -5.34
CA LEU A 35 -3.01 8.24 -5.86
C LEU A 35 -2.77 9.41 -4.89
N TRP A 36 -3.83 9.91 -4.27
CA TRP A 36 -3.72 10.94 -3.24
C TRP A 36 -2.88 10.45 -2.06
N MET A 37 -3.14 9.23 -1.56
CA MET A 37 -2.35 8.64 -0.49
C MET A 37 -0.87 8.54 -0.88
N LEU A 38 -0.57 8.10 -2.10
CA LEU A 38 0.81 7.97 -2.59
C LEU A 38 1.54 9.32 -2.67
N GLU A 39 0.84 10.39 -3.06
CA GLU A 39 1.42 11.73 -3.18
C GLU A 39 1.48 12.49 -1.85
N ASN A 40 0.66 12.11 -0.87
CA ASN A 40 0.53 12.80 0.42
C ASN A 40 1.03 11.98 1.60
N LEU A 41 1.86 10.94 1.35
CA LEU A 41 2.56 10.20 2.39
C LEU A 41 3.30 11.16 3.33
N THR A 42 3.04 11.01 4.63
CA THR A 42 3.83 11.71 5.64
C THR A 42 5.28 11.24 5.58
N GLU A 43 6.22 12.07 6.04
CA GLU A 43 7.64 11.71 6.06
C GLU A 43 7.90 10.44 6.89
N SER A 44 7.13 10.25 7.97
CA SER A 44 7.21 9.03 8.79
C SER A 44 6.79 7.79 7.99
N GLU A 45 5.67 7.84 7.27
CA GLU A 45 5.19 6.71 6.46
C GLU A 45 6.15 6.42 5.30
N ARG A 46 6.68 7.46 4.67
CA ARG A 46 7.72 7.33 3.64
C ARG A 46 8.95 6.62 4.20
N ALA A 47 9.45 7.06 5.36
CA ALA A 47 10.61 6.45 6.01
C ALA A 47 10.37 4.98 6.38
N THR A 48 9.18 4.65 6.90
CA THR A 48 8.78 3.27 7.20
C THR A 48 8.77 2.40 5.95
N ASN A 49 8.19 2.88 4.84
CA ASN A 49 8.14 2.14 3.59
C ASN A 49 9.55 1.89 3.02
N VAL A 50 10.42 2.90 3.04
CA VAL A 50 11.82 2.77 2.61
C VAL A 50 12.57 1.77 3.48
N ALA A 51 12.37 1.81 4.80
CA ALA A 51 12.99 0.85 5.72
C ALA A 51 12.56 -0.59 5.43
N ALA A 52 11.27 -0.83 5.18
CA ALA A 52 10.73 -2.16 4.86
C ALA A 52 11.28 -2.72 3.54
N ILE A 53 11.39 -1.87 2.51
CA ILE A 53 12.00 -2.25 1.23
C ILE A 53 13.48 -2.61 1.43
N ASN A 54 14.24 -1.78 2.15
CA ASN A 54 15.65 -2.04 2.41
C ASN A 54 15.87 -3.31 3.23
N ALA A 55 15.00 -3.61 4.21
CA ALA A 55 15.02 -4.86 4.94
C ALA A 55 14.83 -6.06 4.00
N SER A 56 13.80 -6.02 3.16
CA SER A 56 13.51 -7.09 2.20
C SER A 56 14.66 -7.34 1.22
N ILE A 57 15.31 -6.27 0.74
CA ILE A 57 16.51 -6.37 -0.11
C ILE A 57 17.66 -7.03 0.65
N ASN A 58 17.89 -6.65 1.91
CA ASN A 58 18.95 -7.23 2.73
C ASN A 58 18.72 -8.73 3.00
N ASP A 59 17.48 -9.11 3.28
CA ASP A 59 17.09 -10.51 3.50
C ASP A 59 17.32 -11.33 2.23
N TYR A 60 16.95 -10.76 1.08
CA TYR A 60 17.30 -11.34 -0.22
C TYR A 60 18.82 -11.46 -0.41
N MET A 61 19.60 -10.44 -0.10
CA MET A 61 21.07 -10.53 -0.23
C MET A 61 21.70 -11.58 0.69
N LYS A 62 21.07 -11.89 1.83
CA LYS A 62 21.49 -12.94 2.78
C LYS A 62 21.05 -14.35 2.39
N GLY A 63 20.33 -14.50 1.28
CA GLY A 63 19.91 -15.80 0.75
C GLY A 63 18.46 -16.16 1.03
N GLU A 64 17.67 -15.27 1.63
CA GLU A 64 16.22 -15.48 1.73
C GLU A 64 15.59 -15.33 0.33
N ARG A 65 14.92 -16.37 -0.15
CA ARG A 65 14.36 -16.41 -1.52
C ARG A 65 12.84 -16.46 -1.53
N GLY A 66 12.23 -16.28 -0.36
CA GLY A 66 10.82 -16.62 -0.14
C GLY A 66 10.59 -18.12 -0.25
N THR A 67 9.33 -18.50 -0.44
CA THR A 67 8.89 -19.88 -0.62
C THR A 67 8.13 -20.01 -1.94
N PRO A 68 8.16 -21.19 -2.58
CA PRO A 68 7.28 -21.48 -3.71
C PRO A 68 5.81 -21.18 -3.38
N ALA A 69 5.10 -20.65 -4.37
CA ALA A 69 3.70 -20.29 -4.19
C ALA A 69 2.88 -21.51 -3.73
N GLY A 70 2.15 -21.35 -2.64
CA GLY A 70 1.31 -22.40 -2.06
C GLY A 70 1.96 -23.22 -0.96
N GLU A 71 3.29 -23.34 -0.89
CA GLU A 71 3.98 -24.10 0.18
C GLU A 71 3.75 -23.46 1.54
N HIS A 72 3.99 -22.15 1.66
CA HIS A 72 3.75 -21.44 2.91
C HIS A 72 2.27 -21.41 3.30
N SER A 73 1.37 -21.41 2.31
CA SER A 73 -0.07 -21.51 2.56
C SER A 73 -0.44 -22.89 3.13
N GLN A 74 0.14 -23.98 2.62
CA GLN A 74 -0.04 -25.32 3.16
C GLN A 74 0.54 -25.46 4.57
N GLU A 75 1.73 -24.92 4.83
CA GLU A 75 2.33 -24.90 6.17
C GLU A 75 1.44 -24.16 7.18
N LEU A 76 0.91 -23.00 6.79
CA LEU A 76 0.00 -22.22 7.63
C LEU A 76 -1.31 -22.98 7.88
N ARG A 77 -1.89 -23.61 6.85
CA ARG A 77 -3.10 -24.43 7.03
C ARG A 77 -2.84 -25.61 7.98
N GLN A 78 -1.69 -26.28 7.88
CA GLN A 78 -1.28 -27.32 8.83
C GLN A 78 -1.13 -26.78 10.24
N ARG A 79 -0.44 -25.66 10.40
CA ARG A 79 -0.19 -25.02 11.71
C ARG A 79 -1.47 -24.61 12.42
N TYR A 80 -2.50 -24.18 11.68
CA TYR A 80 -3.77 -23.72 12.23
C TYR A 80 -4.92 -24.72 12.10
N GLY A 81 -4.66 -25.95 11.65
CA GLY A 81 -5.68 -26.99 11.51
C GLY A 81 -6.73 -26.72 10.42
N LEU A 82 -6.41 -25.93 9.40
CA LEU A 82 -7.28 -25.55 8.29
C LEU A 82 -7.21 -26.54 7.11
N ASN A 83 -6.87 -27.80 7.37
CA ASN A 83 -6.65 -28.84 6.34
C ASN A 83 -7.90 -29.69 6.02
N HIS A 84 -9.08 -29.26 6.47
CA HIS A 84 -10.32 -30.02 6.27
C HIS A 84 -11.22 -29.35 5.24
N GLU A 85 -11.12 -29.82 4.00
CA GLU A 85 -12.22 -29.91 3.03
C GLU A 85 -12.17 -31.27 2.33
#